data_AF-A0A538FVC0-F1
#
_entry.id   AF-A0A538FVC0-F1
#
_cell.length_a   1.000
_cell.length_b   1.000
_cell.length_c   1.000
_cell.angle_alpha   90.00
_cell.angle_beta   90.00
_cell.angle_gamma   90.00
#
_symmetry.space_group_name_H-M   'P 1'
#
loop_
_entity.id
_entity.type
_entity.pdbx_description
1 polymer ?
#
loop_
_entity_poly.entity_id
_entity_poly.type
_entity_poly.pdbx_seq_one_letter_code
_entity_poly.pdbx_strand_id
1 'polypeptide(L)'
;MPVLVAALVVLGALVAGGSVLAAPSTDAGVNNYQQCANDKPGSATDPTDCVPQGWINGILNANNSQYTEDQVTPQRLGLDVPSGGPTTGRTIILKYLARKGQGGAGNHAYDSLATWNFTETSADRCQDLAAADCPGGSASTFQIPVDNTVVADSNGAGDSTANHELPATDRFMTLYGGTITDVSAPIHDNASGSGDDFAQITVTYSVPSTATDTKVQLLFGGHLAASVGPRGWGNNVGSSFINGGPYHIKLIQLDSSSVGNRDNQITSGAILPIGTETQTALHETGANGVDVNPANNEDPLTS
;
A
#
# COMPACT_ATOMS: atom_id res chain seq x y z
N MET A 1 -63.40 -43.87 -42.74
CA MET A 1 -62.43 -42.77 -42.62
C MET A 1 -62.52 -42.18 -41.22
N PRO A 2 -61.37 -41.84 -40.62
CA PRO A 2 -61.16 -41.73 -39.17
C PRO A 2 -61.47 -40.32 -38.64
N VAL A 3 -61.42 -40.14 -37.32
CA VAL A 3 -60.84 -39.01 -36.54
C VAL A 3 -61.48 -39.08 -35.14
N LEU A 4 -60.80 -38.97 -34.00
CA LEU A 4 -59.42 -39.13 -33.55
C LEU A 4 -59.56 -38.93 -32.03
N VAL A 5 -59.13 -39.89 -31.22
CA VAL A 5 -59.06 -39.75 -29.76
C VAL A 5 -57.85 -38.88 -29.46
N ALA A 6 -58.03 -37.79 -28.71
CA ALA A 6 -56.94 -37.03 -28.12
C ALA A 6 -57.20 -36.89 -26.62
N ALA A 7 -56.72 -37.85 -25.83
CA ALA A 7 -56.59 -37.70 -24.40
C ALA A 7 -55.28 -36.95 -24.12
N LEU A 8 -55.41 -35.68 -23.73
CA LEU A 8 -54.30 -34.83 -23.34
C LEU A 8 -53.84 -35.25 -21.93
N VAL A 9 -52.78 -36.05 -21.83
CA VAL A 9 -52.11 -36.31 -20.56
C VAL A 9 -51.17 -35.15 -20.29
N VAL A 10 -51.60 -34.22 -19.43
CA VAL A 10 -50.73 -33.16 -18.88
C VAL A 10 -49.83 -33.81 -17.83
N LEU A 11 -48.60 -34.12 -18.21
CA LEU A 11 -47.55 -34.47 -17.26
C LEU A 11 -46.99 -33.17 -16.69
N GLY A 12 -47.58 -32.70 -15.59
CA GLY A 12 -47.06 -31.57 -14.82
C GLY A 12 -45.77 -31.97 -14.12
N ALA A 13 -44.62 -31.62 -14.70
CA ALA A 13 -43.37 -31.63 -13.96
C ALA A 13 -43.42 -30.50 -12.92
N LEU A 14 -43.58 -30.85 -11.64
CA LEU A 14 -43.27 -29.96 -10.54
C LEU A 14 -41.77 -29.63 -10.64
N VAL A 15 -41.44 -28.45 -11.15
CA VAL A 15 -40.13 -27.84 -10.91
C VAL A 15 -40.16 -27.39 -9.45
N ALA A 16 -39.73 -28.28 -8.55
CA ALA A 16 -39.42 -27.89 -7.19
C ALA A 16 -38.33 -26.81 -7.29
N GLY A 17 -38.69 -25.57 -6.93
CA GLY A 17 -37.74 -24.47 -6.77
C GLY A 17 -36.81 -24.75 -5.61
N GLY A 18 -35.85 -25.65 -5.83
CA GLY A 18 -34.72 -25.84 -4.94
C GLY A 18 -33.86 -24.59 -5.02
N SER A 19 -33.80 -23.83 -3.93
CA SER A 19 -32.76 -22.83 -3.73
C SER A 19 -31.42 -23.56 -3.84
N VAL A 20 -30.72 -23.40 -4.95
CA VAL A 20 -29.30 -23.76 -5.05
C VAL A 20 -28.56 -22.84 -4.09
N LEU A 21 -28.26 -23.34 -2.90
CA LEU A 21 -27.31 -22.69 -2.00
C LEU A 21 -25.96 -22.70 -2.72
N ALA A 22 -25.42 -21.53 -3.02
CA ALA A 22 -24.05 -21.42 -3.52
C ALA A 22 -23.12 -22.06 -2.49
N ALA A 23 -22.15 -22.85 -2.96
CA ALA A 23 -21.11 -23.35 -2.09
C ALA A 23 -20.39 -22.17 -1.41
N PRO A 24 -20.01 -22.28 -0.12
CA PRO A 24 -19.26 -21.23 0.54
C PRO A 24 -17.96 -20.97 -0.24
N SER A 25 -17.56 -19.70 -0.32
CA SER A 25 -16.29 -19.33 -0.96
C SER A 25 -15.13 -19.97 -0.21
N THR A 26 -14.08 -20.33 -0.96
CA THR A 26 -12.82 -20.85 -0.41
C THR A 26 -11.66 -19.85 -0.57
N ASP A 27 -11.97 -18.67 -1.09
CA ASP A 27 -11.04 -17.54 -1.22
C ASP A 27 -10.81 -16.90 0.15
N ALA A 28 -9.59 -16.41 0.36
CA ALA A 28 -9.23 -15.75 1.60
C ALA A 28 -10.04 -14.45 1.82
N GLY A 29 -10.43 -14.20 3.07
CA GLY A 29 -11.07 -12.97 3.53
C GLY A 29 -10.08 -12.06 4.26
N VAL A 30 -10.34 -10.75 4.23
CA VAL A 30 -9.56 -9.77 5.01
C VAL A 30 -10.11 -9.73 6.44
N ASN A 31 -9.27 -10.09 7.41
CA ASN A 31 -9.53 -9.89 8.83
C ASN A 31 -9.15 -8.47 9.26
N ASN A 32 -7.98 -8.02 8.81
CA ASN A 32 -7.36 -6.76 9.19
C ASN A 32 -6.57 -6.21 8.00
N TYR A 33 -6.67 -4.91 7.73
CA TYR A 33 -5.66 -4.20 6.97
C TYR A 33 -5.38 -2.84 7.64
N GLN A 34 -4.13 -2.66 8.11
CA GLN A 34 -3.73 -1.54 8.96
C GLN A 34 -2.31 -1.06 8.64
N GLN A 35 -1.99 0.14 9.08
CA GLN A 35 -0.67 0.73 9.01
C GLN A 35 -0.28 1.38 10.34
N CYS A 36 1.01 1.56 10.56
CA CYS A 36 1.55 2.11 11.80
C CYS A 36 1.38 3.63 11.86
N ALA A 37 0.69 4.13 12.89
CA ALA A 37 0.69 5.54 13.23
C ALA A 37 1.80 5.80 14.26
N ASN A 38 2.85 6.50 13.84
CA ASN A 38 4.09 6.69 14.59
C ASN A 38 4.09 8.05 15.33
N ASP A 39 2.99 8.37 16.00
CA ASP A 39 2.83 9.59 16.78
C ASP A 39 2.88 10.93 16.00
N LYS A 40 2.24 11.94 16.58
CA LYS A 40 2.18 13.27 16.00
C LYS A 40 3.51 14.02 16.18
N PRO A 41 3.80 15.00 15.32
CA PRO A 41 4.92 15.92 15.51
C PRO A 41 5.00 16.50 16.93
N GLY A 42 6.22 16.55 17.47
CA GLY A 42 6.52 17.14 18.78
C GLY A 42 6.09 16.30 19.98
N SER A 43 5.86 15.00 19.80
CA SER A 43 5.76 14.07 20.93
C SER A 43 7.11 13.84 21.60
N ALA A 44 7.09 13.51 22.90
CA ALA A 44 8.30 13.39 23.73
C ALA A 44 9.02 12.04 23.55
N THR A 45 8.36 11.05 22.95
CA THR A 45 8.92 9.75 22.58
C THR A 45 9.25 9.78 21.10
N ASP A 46 10.52 9.50 20.76
CA ASP A 46 10.94 9.24 19.38
C ASP A 46 10.10 8.07 18.84
N PRO A 47 9.30 8.27 17.78
CA PRO A 47 8.37 7.27 17.33
C PRO A 47 9.09 6.21 16.49
N THR A 48 9.76 5.30 17.18
CA THR A 48 10.30 4.05 16.58
C THR A 48 9.35 2.88 16.72
N ASP A 49 8.18 3.16 17.29
CA ASP A 49 7.16 2.20 17.66
C ASP A 49 5.83 2.72 17.15
N CYS A 50 4.90 1.80 16.82
CA CYS A 50 3.50 2.14 16.58
C CYS A 50 2.77 2.55 17.87
N VAL A 51 3.43 3.23 18.81
CA VAL A 51 2.82 3.71 20.05
C VAL A 51 3.07 5.20 20.22
N PRO A 52 2.13 5.95 20.83
CA PRO A 52 0.87 5.48 21.43
C PRO A 52 -0.31 5.24 20.46
N GLN A 53 -0.21 5.59 19.17
CA GLN A 53 -1.37 5.64 18.27
C GLN A 53 -1.80 4.27 17.73
N GLY A 54 -0.89 3.30 17.70
CA GLY A 54 -1.19 1.94 17.32
C GLY A 54 -1.17 1.68 15.81
N TRP A 55 -1.62 0.48 15.49
CA TRP A 55 -1.98 0.09 14.13
C TRP A 55 -3.37 0.60 13.79
N ILE A 56 -3.47 1.48 12.78
CA ILE A 56 -4.73 2.10 12.37
C ILE A 56 -5.20 1.61 11.01
N ASN A 57 -6.51 1.54 10.82
CA ASN A 57 -7.14 1.40 9.51
C ASN A 57 -7.70 2.77 9.12
N GLY A 58 -6.85 3.61 8.52
CA GLY A 58 -7.17 5.01 8.27
C GLY A 58 -5.99 5.81 7.74
N ILE A 59 -6.12 7.13 7.73
CA ILE A 59 -5.16 8.05 7.12
C ILE A 59 -4.06 8.43 8.12
N LEU A 60 -2.80 8.23 7.76
CA LEU A 60 -1.64 8.84 8.41
C LEU A 60 -1.60 10.33 8.05
N ASN A 61 -1.65 11.19 9.06
CA ASN A 61 -1.68 12.64 8.92
C ASN A 61 -1.00 13.30 10.12
N ALA A 62 -0.82 14.62 10.08
CA ALA A 62 -0.12 15.38 11.13
C ALA A 62 -0.71 15.22 12.55
N ASN A 63 -1.94 14.71 12.72
CA ASN A 63 -2.51 14.48 14.05
C ASN A 63 -2.10 13.16 14.69
N ASN A 64 -1.56 12.21 13.92
CA ASN A 64 -1.27 10.87 14.40
C ASN A 64 0.06 10.28 13.93
N SER A 65 0.75 10.93 12.99
CA SER A 65 1.98 10.40 12.38
C SER A 65 2.95 11.52 12.00
N GLN A 66 4.24 11.21 12.06
CA GLN A 66 5.34 12.00 11.55
C GLN A 66 6.43 11.05 11.00
N TYR A 67 6.44 10.88 9.69
CA TYR A 67 7.53 10.23 8.96
C TYR A 67 8.41 11.29 8.30
N THR A 68 9.58 10.89 7.85
CA THR A 68 10.40 11.64 6.89
C THR A 68 10.36 10.93 5.54
N GLU A 69 10.70 11.66 4.48
CA GLU A 69 11.14 11.02 3.25
C GLU A 69 12.24 9.97 3.54
N ASP A 70 12.35 8.94 2.70
CA ASP A 70 13.28 7.80 2.85
C ASP A 70 12.99 6.90 4.07
N GLN A 71 11.86 7.09 4.75
CA GLN A 71 11.35 6.17 5.75
C GLN A 71 10.31 5.22 5.18
N VAL A 72 10.06 4.15 5.93
CA VAL A 72 9.11 3.10 5.58
C VAL A 72 7.89 3.21 6.48
N THR A 73 6.70 3.24 5.89
CA THR A 73 5.42 3.12 6.61
C THR A 73 5.04 1.65 6.75
N PRO A 74 5.05 1.05 7.96
CA PRO A 74 4.69 -0.34 8.16
C PRO A 74 3.23 -0.63 7.79
N GLN A 75 3.00 -1.75 7.11
CA GLN A 75 1.71 -2.27 6.69
C GLN A 75 1.49 -3.68 7.28
N ARG A 76 0.27 -3.94 7.76
CA ARG A 76 -0.14 -5.21 8.35
C ARG A 76 -1.45 -5.69 7.72
N LEU A 77 -1.41 -6.84 7.09
CA LEU A 77 -2.56 -7.50 6.46
C LEU A 77 -2.81 -8.85 7.14
N GLY A 78 -3.94 -8.98 7.84
CA GLY A 78 -4.43 -10.23 8.40
C GLY A 78 -5.50 -10.85 7.50
N LEU A 79 -5.37 -12.15 7.23
CA LEU A 79 -6.27 -12.91 6.35
C LEU A 79 -6.87 -14.12 7.08
N ASP A 80 -8.12 -14.39 6.74
CA ASP A 80 -8.86 -15.61 7.08
C ASP A 80 -8.90 -16.51 5.84
N VAL A 81 -8.20 -17.64 5.88
CA VAL A 81 -8.20 -18.64 4.82
C VAL A 81 -9.23 -19.72 5.17
N PRO A 82 -10.36 -19.83 4.43
CA PRO A 82 -11.38 -20.82 4.76
C PRO A 82 -10.89 -22.26 4.59
N SER A 83 -11.42 -23.13 5.44
CA SER A 83 -11.29 -24.58 5.28
C SER A 83 -11.83 -25.07 3.93
N GLY A 84 -11.29 -26.19 3.46
CA GLY A 84 -11.69 -26.81 2.19
C GLY A 84 -11.16 -26.11 0.93
N GLY A 85 -10.48 -24.97 1.06
CA GLY A 85 -9.81 -24.28 -0.05
C GLY A 85 -8.43 -24.85 -0.40
N PRO A 86 -7.80 -24.36 -1.48
CA PRO A 86 -6.47 -24.78 -1.87
C PRO A 86 -5.43 -24.44 -0.80
N THR A 87 -4.38 -25.27 -0.68
CA THR A 87 -3.24 -24.98 0.20
C THR A 87 -2.12 -24.24 -0.52
N THR A 88 -2.11 -24.21 -1.85
CA THR A 88 -1.05 -23.61 -2.68
C THR A 88 -1.61 -22.74 -3.78
N GLY A 89 -0.80 -21.82 -4.32
CA GLY A 89 -1.20 -20.95 -5.43
C GLY A 89 -2.17 -19.84 -5.02
N ARG A 90 -2.23 -19.54 -3.71
CA ARG A 90 -3.01 -18.43 -3.19
C ARG A 90 -2.32 -17.11 -3.48
N THR A 91 -3.09 -16.06 -3.72
CA THR A 91 -2.54 -14.77 -4.17
C THR A 91 -3.05 -13.60 -3.35
N ILE A 92 -2.18 -12.60 -3.21
CA ILE A 92 -2.47 -11.28 -2.65
C ILE A 92 -2.00 -10.27 -3.69
N ILE A 93 -2.91 -9.46 -4.23
CA ILE A 93 -2.56 -8.39 -5.18
C ILE A 93 -2.56 -7.06 -4.45
N LEU A 94 -1.40 -6.43 -4.37
CA LEU A 94 -1.18 -5.13 -3.75
C LEU A 94 -0.87 -4.09 -4.83
N LYS A 95 -1.28 -2.85 -4.60
CA LYS A 95 -1.02 -1.73 -5.49
C LYS A 95 -0.69 -0.48 -4.69
N TYR A 96 0.43 0.18 -4.96
CA TYR A 96 0.84 1.42 -4.28
C TYR A 96 0.91 2.58 -5.27
N LEU A 97 0.61 3.79 -4.80
CA LEU A 97 0.76 5.01 -5.60
C LEU A 97 2.26 5.30 -5.73
N ALA A 98 2.81 5.07 -6.92
CA ALA A 98 4.21 5.32 -7.21
C ALA A 98 4.47 6.81 -7.40
N ARG A 99 3.63 7.46 -8.21
CA ARG A 99 3.67 8.90 -8.46
C ARG A 99 2.27 9.49 -8.43
N LYS A 100 2.12 10.65 -7.80
CA LYS A 100 0.88 11.42 -7.84
C LYS A 100 0.92 12.47 -8.94
N GLY A 101 -0.07 12.45 -9.83
CA GLY A 101 -0.21 13.49 -10.87
C GLY A 101 -0.57 14.87 -10.28
N GLN A 102 -0.01 15.93 -10.84
CA GLN A 102 -0.17 17.31 -10.32
C GLN A 102 -0.55 18.35 -11.39
N GLY A 103 -1.32 17.96 -12.41
CA GLY A 103 -1.64 18.86 -13.54
C GLY A 103 -0.48 19.01 -14.55
N GLY A 104 0.47 18.09 -14.49
CA GLY A 104 1.69 17.93 -15.29
C GLY A 104 2.35 16.61 -14.87
N ALA A 105 3.63 16.41 -15.19
CA ALA A 105 4.36 15.28 -14.60
C ALA A 105 4.37 15.44 -13.05
N GLY A 106 4.22 14.33 -12.34
CA GLY A 106 3.90 14.31 -10.90
C GLY A 106 5.11 14.17 -9.98
N ASN A 107 4.87 14.09 -8.67
CA ASN A 107 5.89 13.81 -7.67
C ASN A 107 5.75 12.39 -7.13
N HIS A 108 6.87 11.78 -6.73
CA HIS A 108 6.95 10.40 -6.28
C HIS A 108 6.37 10.26 -4.87
N ALA A 109 5.46 9.30 -4.69
CA ALA A 109 4.80 9.03 -3.41
C ALA A 109 5.52 7.89 -2.69
N TYR A 110 5.28 6.65 -3.12
CA TYR A 110 6.06 5.50 -2.67
C TYR A 110 6.91 4.99 -3.84
N ASP A 111 8.23 4.96 -3.72
CA ASP A 111 9.06 4.41 -4.81
C ASP A 111 9.03 2.88 -4.81
N SER A 112 8.92 2.26 -3.64
CA SER A 112 9.06 0.82 -3.50
C SER A 112 8.32 0.28 -2.28
N LEU A 113 8.22 -1.05 -2.22
CA LEU A 113 7.85 -1.75 -1.00
C LEU A 113 9.11 -2.23 -0.27
N ALA A 114 9.04 -2.30 1.05
CA ALA A 114 10.17 -2.54 1.93
C ALA A 114 9.84 -3.53 3.05
N THR A 115 10.86 -3.89 3.82
CA THR A 115 10.69 -4.58 5.10
C THR A 115 9.92 -3.67 6.07
N TRP A 116 8.82 -4.19 6.61
CA TRP A 116 7.84 -3.40 7.38
C TRP A 116 8.41 -2.64 8.58
N ASN A 117 9.34 -3.23 9.32
CA ASN A 117 9.94 -2.65 10.53
C ASN A 117 11.33 -2.05 10.26
N PHE A 118 11.55 -1.53 9.05
CA PHE A 118 12.81 -0.86 8.71
C PHE A 118 12.98 0.45 9.49
N THR A 119 11.96 1.31 9.49
CA THR A 119 11.95 2.56 10.27
C THR A 119 11.44 2.32 11.69
N GLU A 120 10.25 1.74 11.80
CA GLU A 120 9.61 1.43 13.08
C GLU A 120 10.14 0.10 13.62
N THR A 121 11.40 0.10 14.06
CA THR A 121 12.14 -1.13 14.39
C THR A 121 11.54 -1.95 15.53
N SER A 122 10.79 -1.31 16.43
CA SER A 122 10.12 -1.95 17.57
C SER A 122 8.65 -2.26 17.32
N ALA A 123 8.12 -1.95 16.14
CA ALA A 123 6.71 -2.18 15.85
C ALA A 123 6.31 -3.62 16.20
N ASP A 124 5.27 -3.81 17.02
CA ASP A 124 4.80 -5.14 17.39
C ASP A 124 3.68 -5.58 16.43
N ARG A 125 3.96 -6.61 15.63
CA ARG A 125 3.00 -7.18 14.66
C ARG A 125 1.73 -7.73 15.31
N CYS A 126 1.77 -8.08 16.59
CA CYS A 126 0.64 -8.62 17.35
C CYS A 126 -0.08 -7.55 18.19
N GLN A 127 0.44 -6.33 18.23
CA GLN A 127 -0.16 -5.27 19.05
C GLN A 127 -1.63 -5.04 18.67
N ASP A 128 -2.47 -4.98 19.70
CA ASP A 128 -3.92 -4.77 19.61
C ASP A 128 -4.68 -5.83 18.81
N LEU A 129 -4.09 -7.02 18.62
CA LEU A 129 -4.77 -8.19 18.02
C LEU A 129 -5.17 -9.21 19.09
N ALA A 130 -6.28 -9.91 18.83
CA ALA A 130 -6.55 -11.14 19.56
C ALA A 130 -5.47 -12.18 19.24
N ALA A 131 -5.13 -13.04 20.20
CA ALA A 131 -4.10 -14.06 20.01
C ALA A 131 -4.37 -14.98 18.80
N ALA A 132 -5.64 -15.22 18.48
CA ALA A 132 -6.03 -16.01 17.30
C ALA A 132 -5.75 -15.30 15.97
N ASP A 133 -5.70 -13.96 15.96
CA ASP A 133 -5.45 -13.16 14.75
C ASP A 133 -3.96 -12.80 14.58
N CYS A 134 -3.10 -13.22 15.52
CA CYS A 134 -1.65 -13.14 15.38
C CYS A 134 -1.04 -14.54 15.21
N PRO A 135 -0.96 -15.08 13.98
CA PRO A 135 -0.42 -16.41 13.75
C PRO A 135 1.02 -16.51 14.28
N GLY A 136 1.28 -17.58 15.02
CA GLY A 136 2.60 -17.93 15.55
C GLY A 136 3.49 -18.61 14.52
N GLY A 137 4.59 -19.21 15.01
CA GLY A 137 5.54 -19.93 14.16
C GLY A 137 6.64 -19.02 13.58
N SER A 138 7.47 -19.61 12.73
CA SER A 138 8.55 -18.89 12.05
C SER A 138 8.01 -18.10 10.87
N ALA A 139 8.57 -16.92 10.64
CA ALA A 139 8.23 -16.12 9.48
C ALA A 139 8.79 -16.75 8.21
N SER A 140 8.00 -16.71 7.13
CA SER A 140 8.50 -16.84 5.77
C SER A 140 8.84 -15.46 5.24
N THR A 141 10.08 -15.24 4.82
CA THR A 141 10.46 -14.01 4.13
C THR A 141 10.70 -14.28 2.66
N PHE A 142 10.40 -13.29 1.81
CA PHE A 142 10.69 -13.35 0.39
C PHE A 142 11.12 -11.97 -0.07
N GLN A 143 12.21 -11.91 -0.83
CA GLN A 143 12.76 -10.64 -1.29
C GLN A 143 11.82 -10.00 -2.31
N ILE A 144 11.52 -8.73 -2.14
CA ILE A 144 10.76 -7.94 -3.12
C ILE A 144 11.69 -7.70 -4.32
N PRO A 145 11.29 -8.08 -5.55
CA PRO A 145 12.11 -7.83 -6.73
C PRO A 145 12.32 -6.33 -6.96
N VAL A 146 13.47 -6.00 -7.54
CA VAL A 146 13.80 -4.62 -7.94
C VAL A 146 12.83 -4.13 -9.02
N ASP A 147 12.39 -2.89 -8.92
CA ASP A 147 11.67 -2.18 -9.97
C ASP A 147 12.64 -1.42 -10.88
N ASN A 148 12.78 -1.88 -12.12
CA ASN A 148 13.62 -1.20 -13.11
C ASN A 148 12.83 -0.14 -13.93
N THR A 149 11.55 0.08 -13.62
CA THR A 149 10.71 1.02 -14.35
C THR A 149 11.28 2.43 -14.25
N VAL A 150 11.30 3.16 -15.37
CA VAL A 150 11.63 4.59 -15.37
C VAL A 150 10.33 5.36 -15.21
N VAL A 151 10.21 6.12 -14.11
CA VAL A 151 8.99 6.86 -13.77
C VAL A 151 9.26 8.35 -13.92
N ALA A 152 8.58 8.97 -14.90
CA ALA A 152 8.71 10.41 -15.16
C ALA A 152 8.19 11.24 -13.97
N ASP A 153 8.72 12.43 -13.75
CA ASP A 153 8.31 13.31 -12.65
C ASP A 153 8.30 14.78 -13.06
N SER A 154 7.98 15.68 -12.12
CA SER A 154 7.93 17.11 -12.39
C SER A 154 9.25 17.71 -12.88
N ASN A 155 10.39 17.03 -12.71
CA ASN A 155 11.69 17.44 -13.23
C ASN A 155 11.98 16.89 -14.65
N GLY A 156 11.16 15.98 -15.19
CA GLY A 156 11.21 15.56 -16.58
C GLY A 156 11.00 14.07 -16.79
N ALA A 157 11.91 13.44 -17.55
CA ALA A 157 11.77 12.05 -17.98
C ALA A 157 11.87 11.02 -16.84
N GLY A 158 12.32 11.45 -15.65
CA GLY A 158 12.52 10.59 -14.48
C GLY A 158 13.81 9.77 -14.54
N ASP A 159 13.95 8.88 -13.58
CA ASP A 159 15.03 7.88 -13.49
C ASP A 159 14.44 6.49 -13.17
N SER A 160 15.27 5.46 -13.21
CA SER A 160 14.88 4.09 -12.83
C SER A 160 14.59 4.02 -11.33
N THR A 161 13.41 3.52 -10.96
CA THR A 161 13.01 3.30 -9.56
C THR A 161 14.07 2.54 -8.77
N ALA A 162 14.78 1.59 -9.39
CA ALA A 162 15.86 0.80 -8.81
C ALA A 162 16.95 1.63 -8.11
N ASN A 163 17.20 2.86 -8.55
CA ASN A 163 18.18 3.76 -7.96
C ASN A 163 17.69 4.43 -6.65
N HIS A 164 16.38 4.35 -6.39
CA HIS A 164 15.69 5.03 -5.30
C HIS A 164 15.14 4.07 -4.24
N GLU A 165 15.16 2.77 -4.49
CA GLU A 165 14.73 1.79 -3.52
C GLU A 165 15.76 1.57 -2.40
N LEU A 166 15.30 1.09 -1.24
CA LEU A 166 16.18 0.53 -0.21
C LEU A 166 17.01 -0.65 -0.75
N PRO A 167 18.18 -0.97 -0.18
CA PRO A 167 18.97 -2.12 -0.61
C PRO A 167 18.18 -3.44 -0.52
N ALA A 168 18.58 -4.45 -1.30
CA ALA A 168 17.94 -5.77 -1.29
C ALA A 168 17.84 -6.41 0.11
N THR A 169 18.74 -6.07 1.04
CA THR A 169 18.73 -6.52 2.44
C THR A 169 17.53 -6.01 3.25
N ASP A 170 16.90 -4.93 2.78
CA ASP A 170 15.85 -4.20 3.50
C ASP A 170 14.52 -4.20 2.74
N ARG A 171 14.39 -5.05 1.72
CA ARG A 171 13.19 -5.19 0.88
C ARG A 171 12.64 -6.61 0.93
N PHE A 172 11.97 -6.96 2.02
CA PHE A 172 11.35 -8.27 2.19
C PHE A 172 9.87 -8.17 2.54
N MET A 173 9.07 -9.01 1.88
CA MET A 173 7.77 -9.42 2.38
C MET A 173 7.96 -10.41 3.52
N THR A 174 7.16 -10.32 4.57
CA THR A 174 7.20 -11.23 5.72
C THR A 174 5.83 -11.82 5.98
N LEU A 175 5.71 -13.16 6.02
CA LEU A 175 4.45 -13.87 6.20
C LEU A 175 4.50 -14.81 7.40
N TYR A 176 3.45 -14.80 8.21
CA TYR A 176 3.18 -15.78 9.26
C TYR A 176 1.93 -16.60 8.92
N GLY A 177 1.86 -17.84 9.40
CA GLY A 177 0.73 -18.75 9.11
C GLY A 177 0.78 -19.40 7.71
N GLY A 178 1.84 -19.14 6.94
CA GLY A 178 2.05 -19.68 5.60
C GLY A 178 3.49 -19.51 5.12
N THR A 179 3.71 -19.81 3.84
CA THR A 179 5.00 -19.67 3.15
C THR A 179 4.81 -18.87 1.87
N ILE A 180 5.57 -17.80 1.70
CA ILE A 180 5.62 -17.04 0.44
C ILE A 180 6.40 -17.88 -0.55
N THR A 181 5.82 -18.12 -1.72
CA THR A 181 6.43 -18.91 -2.79
C THR A 181 6.92 -18.05 -3.95
N ASP A 182 6.34 -16.87 -4.14
CA ASP A 182 6.75 -15.92 -5.17
C ASP A 182 6.29 -14.49 -4.84
N VAL A 183 7.03 -13.50 -5.33
CA VAL A 183 6.62 -12.09 -5.36
C VAL A 183 6.99 -11.55 -6.75
N SER A 184 6.00 -11.04 -7.49
CA SER A 184 6.24 -10.48 -8.81
C SER A 184 7.03 -9.17 -8.76
N ALA A 185 7.74 -8.85 -9.84
CA ALA A 185 8.24 -7.48 -10.02
C ALA A 185 7.07 -6.48 -10.10
N PRO A 186 7.27 -5.23 -9.65
CA PRO A 186 6.27 -4.18 -9.81
C PRO A 186 5.91 -3.92 -11.29
N ILE A 187 4.63 -3.68 -11.54
CA ILE A 187 4.11 -3.30 -12.86
C ILE A 187 3.38 -1.97 -12.72
N HIS A 188 3.83 -0.97 -13.47
CA HIS A 188 3.29 0.38 -13.47
C HIS A 188 2.18 0.55 -14.50
N ASP A 189 1.12 1.28 -14.16
CA ASP A 189 0.01 1.55 -15.07
C ASP A 189 0.16 2.87 -15.84
N ASN A 190 1.07 3.76 -15.43
CA ASN A 190 1.21 5.08 -16.03
C ASN A 190 2.61 5.72 -15.85
N ALA A 191 3.67 4.90 -15.81
CA ALA A 191 5.04 5.35 -15.52
C ALA A 191 5.52 6.56 -16.35
N SER A 192 5.17 6.63 -17.64
CA SER A 192 5.57 7.74 -18.53
C SER A 192 4.53 8.86 -18.67
N GLY A 193 3.37 8.74 -18.02
CA GLY A 193 2.28 9.71 -18.15
C GLY A 193 2.40 10.89 -17.17
N SER A 194 1.39 11.76 -17.20
CA SER A 194 1.26 12.92 -16.30
C SER A 194 0.21 12.72 -15.20
N GLY A 195 -0.41 11.54 -15.15
CA GLY A 195 -1.42 11.19 -14.15
C GLY A 195 -0.80 10.49 -12.95
N ASP A 196 -1.67 10.06 -12.06
CA ASP A 196 -1.29 9.07 -11.05
C ASP A 196 -0.73 7.83 -11.76
N ASP A 197 0.37 7.33 -11.21
CA ASP A 197 0.98 6.07 -11.60
C ASP A 197 0.99 5.17 -10.37
N PHE A 198 0.50 3.96 -10.57
CA PHE A 198 0.47 2.97 -9.52
C PHE A 198 1.26 1.73 -9.94
N ALA A 199 2.09 1.29 -9.02
CA ALA A 199 2.82 0.04 -9.14
C ALA A 199 2.03 -1.09 -8.48
N GLN A 200 1.89 -2.22 -9.18
CA GLN A 200 1.19 -3.40 -8.69
C GLN A 200 2.14 -4.59 -8.55
N ILE A 201 1.99 -5.36 -7.48
CA ILE A 201 2.67 -6.64 -7.29
C ILE A 201 1.67 -7.75 -6.94
N THR A 202 2.08 -8.99 -7.19
CA THR A 202 1.38 -10.20 -6.74
C THR A 202 2.28 -10.98 -5.79
N VAL A 203 1.80 -11.22 -4.57
CA VAL A 203 2.42 -12.15 -3.63
C VAL A 203 1.70 -13.49 -3.76
N THR A 204 2.45 -14.55 -4.07
CA THR A 204 1.93 -15.93 -4.10
C THR A 204 2.38 -16.66 -2.86
N TYR A 205 1.48 -17.39 -2.22
CA TYR A 205 1.77 -18.12 -0.98
C TYR A 205 1.06 -19.47 -0.90
N SER A 206 1.49 -20.25 0.09
CA SER A 206 0.88 -21.50 0.51
C SER A 206 0.60 -21.50 2.00
N VAL A 207 -0.40 -22.27 2.43
CA VAL A 207 -0.69 -22.57 3.84
C VAL A 207 -0.46 -24.05 4.13
N PRO A 208 -0.05 -24.43 5.35
CA PRO A 208 0.28 -25.82 5.67
C PRO A 208 -0.93 -26.75 5.63
N SER A 209 -2.13 -26.24 5.89
CA SER A 209 -3.38 -27.00 5.85
C SER A 209 -4.57 -26.06 5.64
N THR A 210 -5.64 -26.59 5.08
CA THR A 210 -6.99 -25.99 5.05
C THR A 210 -8.03 -26.99 5.59
N ALA A 211 -7.60 -27.95 6.42
CA ALA A 211 -8.53 -28.86 7.10
C ALA A 211 -9.47 -28.12 8.07
N THR A 212 -8.98 -27.02 8.63
CA THR A 212 -9.73 -25.99 9.35
C THR A 212 -9.37 -24.63 8.79
N ASP A 213 -10.15 -23.60 9.15
CA ASP A 213 -9.81 -22.23 8.81
C ASP A 213 -8.40 -21.89 9.33
N THR A 214 -7.64 -21.16 8.52
CA THR A 214 -6.23 -20.84 8.78
C THR A 214 -6.04 -19.33 8.77
N LYS A 215 -5.24 -18.83 9.71
CA LYS A 215 -4.92 -17.41 9.86
C LYS A 215 -3.58 -17.13 9.22
N VAL A 216 -3.51 -16.08 8.41
CA VAL A 216 -2.28 -15.65 7.73
C VAL A 216 -2.07 -14.17 8.01
N GLN A 217 -0.83 -13.76 8.24
CA GLN A 217 -0.47 -12.35 8.42
C GLN A 217 0.69 -11.99 7.50
N LEU A 218 0.45 -11.07 6.56
CA LEU A 218 1.47 -10.47 5.71
C LEU A 218 1.88 -9.11 6.29
N LEU A 219 3.18 -8.90 6.39
CA LEU A 219 3.82 -7.66 6.83
C LEU A 219 4.74 -7.17 5.72
N PHE A 220 4.64 -5.90 5.41
CA PHE A 220 5.47 -5.19 4.43
C PHE A 220 5.44 -3.70 4.76
N GLY A 221 6.22 -2.87 4.07
CA GLY A 221 6.19 -1.42 4.25
C GLY A 221 6.14 -0.70 2.92
N GLY A 222 5.64 0.54 2.93
CA GLY A 222 5.79 1.46 1.79
C GLY A 222 6.97 2.39 2.04
N HIS A 223 7.97 2.38 1.15
CA HIS A 223 9.11 3.30 1.23
C HIS A 223 8.73 4.64 0.63
N LEU A 224 8.78 5.69 1.45
CA LEU A 224 8.43 7.05 1.07
C LEU A 224 9.52 7.64 0.18
N ALA A 225 9.14 8.05 -1.02
CA ALA A 225 10.09 8.57 -1.98
C ALA A 225 10.78 9.83 -1.45
N ALA A 226 12.08 9.91 -1.67
CA ALA A 226 12.91 11.02 -1.22
C ALA A 226 13.22 11.99 -2.34
N SER A 227 13.26 13.29 -2.02
CA SER A 227 13.75 14.31 -2.93
C SER A 227 15.28 14.29 -3.00
N VAL A 228 15.92 14.13 -1.84
CA VAL A 228 17.38 14.21 -1.71
C VAL A 228 17.93 13.03 -0.91
N GLY A 229 19.25 12.90 -0.88
CA GLY A 229 19.94 11.82 -0.18
C GLY A 229 20.35 10.68 -1.11
N PRO A 230 20.83 9.55 -0.56
CA PRO A 230 21.39 8.45 -1.34
C PRO A 230 20.43 7.81 -2.34
N ARG A 231 19.12 8.00 -2.12
CA ARG A 231 18.00 7.47 -2.91
C ARG A 231 17.10 8.59 -3.46
N GLY A 232 17.56 9.84 -3.44
CA GLY A 232 16.75 10.99 -3.85
C GLY A 232 16.44 11.00 -5.34
N TRP A 233 15.19 11.30 -5.70
CA TRP A 233 14.71 11.49 -7.07
C TRP A 233 15.09 12.85 -7.67
N GLY A 234 15.57 13.78 -6.84
CA GLY A 234 15.88 15.15 -7.21
C GLY A 234 15.11 16.16 -6.37
N ASN A 235 15.55 17.42 -6.40
CA ASN A 235 14.95 18.46 -5.58
C ASN A 235 13.42 18.56 -5.80
N ASN A 236 12.70 18.60 -4.68
CA ASN A 236 11.26 18.87 -4.60
C ASN A 236 10.35 17.90 -5.36
N VAL A 237 10.80 16.66 -5.65
CA VAL A 237 9.98 15.62 -6.31
C VAL A 237 9.70 14.39 -5.46
N GLY A 238 10.14 14.39 -4.20
CA GLY A 238 9.81 13.36 -3.22
C GLY A 238 8.43 13.51 -2.59
N SER A 239 8.11 12.58 -1.70
CA SER A 239 6.79 12.38 -1.14
C SER A 239 6.28 13.56 -0.31
N SER A 240 7.16 14.29 0.39
CA SER A 240 6.75 15.48 1.16
C SER A 240 6.32 16.66 0.28
N PHE A 241 6.73 16.68 -0.99
CA PHE A 241 6.42 17.74 -1.96
C PHE A 241 5.17 17.45 -2.78
N ILE A 242 4.40 16.42 -2.44
CA ILE A 242 3.13 16.17 -3.11
C ILE A 242 2.03 17.11 -2.59
N ASN A 243 1.50 17.93 -3.48
CA ASN A 243 0.29 18.73 -3.26
C ASN A 243 -0.99 17.88 -3.33
N GLY A 244 -1.86 18.05 -2.35
CA GLY A 244 -3.22 17.49 -2.37
C GLY A 244 -3.38 16.12 -1.70
N GLY A 245 -4.35 15.36 -2.20
CA GLY A 245 -4.91 14.16 -1.54
C GLY A 245 -3.92 13.02 -1.30
N PRO A 246 -4.36 12.02 -0.51
CA PRO A 246 -3.47 11.02 0.08
C PRO A 246 -2.80 10.11 -0.95
N TYR A 247 -1.73 9.45 -0.52
CA TYR A 247 -1.04 8.38 -1.23
C TYR A 247 -1.59 7.06 -0.73
N HIS A 248 -1.69 6.07 -1.61
CA HIS A 248 -2.45 4.86 -1.30
C HIS A 248 -1.57 3.63 -1.39
N ILE A 249 -1.74 2.71 -0.45
CA ILE A 249 -1.37 1.30 -0.59
C ILE A 249 -2.64 0.47 -0.47
N LYS A 250 -3.04 -0.15 -1.58
CA LYS A 250 -4.33 -0.78 -1.80
C LYS A 250 -4.18 -2.29 -1.82
N LEU A 251 -5.11 -2.99 -1.18
CA LEU A 251 -5.36 -4.41 -1.42
C LEU A 251 -6.45 -4.54 -2.48
N ILE A 252 -6.12 -5.17 -3.60
CA ILE A 252 -6.99 -5.21 -4.78
C ILE A 252 -7.77 -6.52 -4.85
N GLN A 253 -7.08 -7.64 -4.59
CA GLN A 253 -7.60 -8.98 -4.80
C GLN A 253 -6.95 -9.97 -3.84
N LEU A 254 -7.74 -10.93 -3.38
CA LEU A 254 -7.29 -12.14 -2.72
C LEU A 254 -7.77 -13.33 -3.51
N ASP A 255 -6.85 -14.24 -3.85
CA ASP A 255 -7.13 -15.39 -4.71
C ASP A 255 -7.84 -14.94 -6.01
N SER A 256 -9.07 -15.36 -6.24
CA SER A 256 -9.87 -14.97 -7.42
C SER A 256 -10.88 -13.84 -7.15
N SER A 257 -10.95 -13.35 -5.91
CA SER A 257 -11.99 -12.45 -5.44
C SER A 257 -11.48 -11.04 -5.21
N SER A 258 -12.19 -10.06 -5.76
CA SER A 258 -11.99 -8.66 -5.37
C SER A 258 -12.40 -8.47 -3.90
N VAL A 259 -11.58 -7.72 -3.16
CA VAL A 259 -11.83 -7.42 -1.74
C VAL A 259 -12.56 -6.08 -1.51
N GLY A 260 -13.02 -5.45 -2.59
CA GLY A 260 -13.59 -4.11 -2.56
C GLY A 260 -12.54 -3.02 -2.28
N ASN A 261 -12.99 -1.89 -1.75
CA ASN A 261 -12.13 -0.73 -1.48
C ASN A 261 -11.43 -0.91 -0.12
N ARG A 262 -10.20 -1.42 -0.14
CA ARG A 262 -9.33 -1.56 1.03
C ARG A 262 -8.01 -0.85 0.78
N ASP A 263 -7.82 0.31 1.40
CA ASP A 263 -6.63 1.13 1.20
C ASP A 263 -6.17 1.83 2.48
N ASN A 264 -4.85 1.80 2.68
CA ASN A 264 -4.15 2.58 3.68
C ASN A 264 -3.59 3.84 3.03
N GLN A 265 -3.74 4.96 3.71
CA GLN A 265 -3.51 6.30 3.16
C GLN A 265 -2.50 7.10 4.00
N ILE A 266 -1.69 7.92 3.36
CA ILE A 266 -0.86 8.95 4.03
C ILE A 266 -1.01 10.28 3.31
N THR A 267 -0.92 11.40 4.01
CA THR A 267 -0.88 12.75 3.42
C THR A 267 0.49 13.40 3.62
N SER A 268 0.84 14.37 2.76
CA SER A 268 2.11 15.13 2.88
C SER A 268 2.29 15.78 4.25
N GLY A 269 1.20 16.14 4.94
CA GLY A 269 1.28 16.70 6.29
C GLY A 269 1.86 15.74 7.35
N ALA A 270 1.92 14.44 7.08
CA ALA A 270 2.61 13.45 7.91
C ALA A 270 4.05 13.18 7.49
N ILE A 271 4.58 13.86 6.46
CA ILE A 271 5.88 13.54 5.86
C ILE A 271 6.74 14.80 5.84
N LEU A 272 7.89 14.73 6.51
CA LEU A 272 8.90 15.77 6.47
C LEU A 272 9.91 15.51 5.35
N PRO A 273 10.43 16.55 4.66
CA PRO A 273 11.54 16.40 3.73
C PRO A 273 12.81 15.96 4.46
N ILE A 274 13.74 15.33 3.74
CA ILE A 274 15.11 15.10 4.24
C ILE A 274 15.93 16.38 4.08
N GLY A 275 16.56 16.83 5.16
CA GLY A 275 17.38 18.04 5.19
C GLY A 275 16.59 19.32 5.47
N THR A 276 17.31 20.43 5.61
CA THR A 276 16.76 21.74 6.03
C THR A 276 16.07 22.49 4.91
N GLU A 277 15.19 21.84 4.13
CA GLU A 277 14.34 22.57 3.20
C GLU A 277 13.03 22.89 3.92
N THR A 278 13.04 24.04 4.60
CA THR A 278 11.81 24.61 5.11
C THR A 278 10.95 24.89 3.89
N GLN A 279 9.77 24.27 3.78
CA GLN A 279 8.72 24.78 2.92
C GLN A 279 8.29 26.12 3.51
N THR A 280 9.09 27.16 3.27
CA THR A 280 8.70 28.51 3.57
C THR A 280 7.64 28.82 2.54
N ALA A 281 6.37 28.70 2.91
CA ALA A 281 5.40 29.59 2.33
C ALA A 281 5.92 30.99 2.66
N LEU A 282 6.65 31.61 1.73
CA LEU A 282 7.07 32.99 1.86
C LEU A 282 5.81 33.84 1.78
N HIS A 283 5.11 33.97 2.90
CA HIS A 283 4.31 35.14 3.14
C HIS A 283 5.26 36.19 3.72
N GLU A 284 6.05 36.80 2.85
CA GLU A 284 6.74 38.03 3.22
C GLU A 284 5.68 39.13 3.34
N THR A 285 5.24 39.40 4.56
CA THR A 285 4.59 40.69 4.82
C THR A 285 5.65 41.76 4.71
N GLY A 286 5.53 42.63 3.70
CA GLY A 286 6.21 43.92 3.75
C GLY A 286 5.79 44.68 5.02
N ALA A 287 6.55 45.71 5.41
CA ALA A 287 6.36 46.48 6.66
C ALA A 287 4.96 47.09 6.91
N ASN A 288 4.03 46.91 5.97
CA ASN A 288 2.65 47.40 6.00
C ASN A 288 1.58 46.27 6.02
N GLY A 289 1.96 44.99 6.08
CA GLY A 289 1.02 43.86 6.28
C GLY A 289 0.07 43.55 5.12
N VAL A 290 0.50 43.74 3.86
CA VAL A 290 -0.30 43.38 2.67
C VAL A 290 0.40 42.26 1.91
N ASP A 291 -0.37 41.24 1.50
CA ASP A 291 0.06 40.04 0.77
C ASP A 291 0.62 40.40 -0.62
N VAL A 292 1.86 40.01 -0.91
CA VAL A 292 2.48 40.19 -2.22
C VAL A 292 2.43 38.87 -3.00
N ASN A 293 1.67 38.86 -4.10
CA ASN A 293 1.56 37.74 -5.03
C ASN A 293 2.96 37.30 -5.54
N PRO A 294 3.29 36.00 -5.63
CA PRO A 294 4.64 35.55 -5.93
C PRO A 294 4.99 35.80 -7.40
N ALA A 295 5.85 36.79 -7.66
CA ALA A 295 6.43 37.02 -8.97
C ALA A 295 7.80 37.70 -8.85
N ASN A 296 8.86 36.92 -8.54
CA ASN A 296 10.28 37.18 -8.84
C ASN A 296 11.25 36.43 -7.89
N ASN A 297 11.42 35.12 -8.08
CA ASN A 297 12.61 34.44 -7.57
C ASN A 297 13.74 34.64 -8.59
N GLU A 298 14.32 35.85 -8.62
CA GLU A 298 15.55 36.11 -9.36
C GLU A 298 16.72 35.54 -8.56
N ASP A 299 17.45 34.65 -9.23
CA ASP A 299 18.67 33.94 -8.84
C ASP A 299 19.77 34.88 -8.31
N PRO A 300 20.39 34.64 -7.14
CA PRO A 300 21.60 35.36 -6.74
C PRO A 300 22.80 34.81 -7.54
N LEU A 301 22.97 35.44 -8.71
CA LEU A 301 24.09 35.45 -9.63
C LEU A 301 25.44 34.88 -9.14
N THR A 302 25.98 34.05 -10.02
CA THR A 302 27.41 33.88 -10.25
C THR A 302 28.04 35.16 -10.82
N SER A 303 28.79 35.90 -9.99
CA SER A 303 30.09 36.54 -10.30
C SER A 303 30.68 37.21 -9.08
#